data_AF-A0A974ASE7-F1
#
_entry.id   AF-A0A974ASE7-F1
#
_cell.length_a   1.000
_cell.length_b   1.000
_cell.length_c   1.000
_cell.angle_alpha   90.00
_cell.angle_beta   90.00
_cell.angle_gamma   90.00
#
_symmetry.space_group_name_H-M   'P 1'
#
loop_
_entity.id
_entity.type
_entity.pdbx_description
1 polymer ?
#
loop_
_entity_poly.entity_id
_entity_poly.type
_entity_poly.pdbx_seq_one_letter_code
_entity_poly.pdbx_strand_id
1 'polypeptide(L)'
;MDPRAGDSAAPSATVADPEVDAEVDPAVLGTIDQSALTIATPKRYRDKAHLGFVARRPCLICGRKPSDPHHLRFAQHCALGREVSDEFTVPLCHTHHRMLHCSGNETTWWTAIAIDPLPVANDLWARLRTGAGPRRLRGRPHSVPVPDGTTREVGTRHLLPLHFNLTRV
;
A
#
# COMPACT_ATOMS: atom_id res chain seq x y z
N MET A 1 -24.59 -52.74 41.01
CA MET A 1 -24.14 -52.00 39.82
C MET A 1 -24.80 -50.63 39.86
N ASP A 2 -24.30 -49.55 40.43
CA ASP A 2 -23.20 -49.21 41.34
C ASP A 2 -23.59 -47.82 41.87
N PRO A 3 -23.49 -47.53 43.17
CA PRO A 3 -23.40 -46.14 43.61
C PRO A 3 -22.18 -45.88 44.51
N ARG A 4 -21.83 -44.59 44.55
CA ARG A 4 -20.95 -43.87 45.50
C ARG A 4 -19.45 -43.76 45.19
N ALA A 5 -19.13 -42.53 44.74
CA ALA A 5 -18.33 -41.56 45.48
C ALA A 5 -17.00 -42.04 46.07
N GLY A 6 -15.92 -41.82 45.31
CA GLY A 6 -14.57 -41.73 45.83
C GLY A 6 -14.24 -40.28 46.15
N ASP A 7 -14.12 -39.96 47.43
CA ASP A 7 -13.49 -38.75 47.94
C ASP A 7 -12.12 -39.19 48.50
N SER A 8 -11.03 -38.64 47.97
CA SER A 8 -9.67 -38.88 48.50
C SER A 8 -8.72 -37.74 48.11
N ALA A 9 -8.59 -36.82 49.07
CA ALA A 9 -7.34 -36.21 49.54
C ALA A 9 -6.28 -35.80 48.50
N ALA A 10 -6.22 -34.49 48.23
CA ALA A 10 -5.04 -33.83 47.67
C ALA A 10 -4.04 -33.50 48.81
N PRO A 11 -2.75 -33.83 48.68
CA PRO A 11 -1.71 -33.25 49.54
C PRO A 11 -1.29 -31.87 49.03
N SER A 12 -1.32 -30.91 49.96
CA SER A 12 -0.80 -29.55 49.81
C SER A 12 0.72 -29.59 49.71
N ALA A 13 1.27 -29.18 48.57
CA ALA A 13 2.71 -28.97 48.38
C ALA A 13 2.95 -27.46 48.22
N THR A 14 3.39 -26.83 49.31
CA THR A 14 3.95 -25.48 49.31
C THR A 14 5.32 -25.53 48.64
N VAL A 15 5.46 -24.89 47.49
CA VAL A 15 6.76 -24.68 46.85
C VAL A 15 7.09 -23.21 47.02
N ALA A 16 8.21 -22.93 47.67
CA ALA A 16 8.73 -21.60 47.91
C ALA A 16 9.27 -21.00 46.60
N ASP A 17 8.81 -19.81 46.25
CA ASP A 17 9.39 -18.97 45.20
C ASP A 17 10.75 -18.41 45.66
N PRO A 18 11.82 -18.48 44.84
CA PRO A 18 12.97 -17.61 45.04
C PRO A 18 12.73 -16.27 44.34
N GLU A 19 12.56 -15.21 45.14
CA GLU A 19 12.74 -13.82 44.71
C GLU A 19 14.15 -13.67 44.09
N VAL A 20 14.19 -13.39 42.79
CA VAL A 20 15.37 -12.88 42.10
C VAL A 20 15.07 -11.48 41.61
N ASP A 21 15.38 -10.51 42.46
CA ASP A 21 15.44 -9.09 42.08
C ASP A 21 16.60 -8.90 41.09
N ALA A 22 16.30 -9.04 39.81
CA ALA A 22 17.16 -8.57 38.73
C ALA A 22 16.53 -7.29 38.18
N GLU A 23 17.04 -6.15 38.64
CA GLU A 23 16.87 -4.84 38.02
C GLU A 23 17.32 -4.94 36.54
N VAL A 24 16.38 -5.18 35.63
CA VAL A 24 16.65 -5.16 34.18
C VAL A 24 16.51 -3.72 33.71
N ASP A 25 17.65 -3.07 33.53
CA ASP A 25 17.78 -1.73 32.97
C ASP A 25 17.09 -1.67 31.57
N PRO A 26 16.01 -0.88 31.39
CA PRO A 26 15.17 -0.91 30.18
C PRO A 26 15.86 -0.34 28.92
N ALA A 27 17.12 0.11 29.04
CA ALA A 27 17.91 0.61 27.92
C ALA A 27 18.47 -0.49 26.99
N VAL A 28 18.41 -1.77 27.38
CA VAL A 28 18.88 -2.91 26.57
C VAL A 28 17.73 -3.50 25.72
N LEU A 29 16.90 -2.65 25.09
CA LEU A 29 16.12 -3.10 23.93
C LEU A 29 17.04 -3.07 22.71
N GLY A 30 17.93 -4.06 22.69
CA GLY A 30 18.85 -4.33 21.60
C GLY A 30 18.09 -4.36 20.28
N THR A 31 18.44 -3.44 19.39
CA THR A 31 18.02 -3.51 18.00
C THR A 31 18.59 -4.81 17.45
N ILE A 32 17.75 -5.82 17.25
CA ILE A 32 18.21 -7.12 16.75
C ILE A 32 18.82 -6.89 15.38
N ASP A 33 20.14 -7.03 15.29
CA ASP A 33 20.88 -6.95 14.04
C ASP A 33 20.58 -8.21 13.20
N GLN A 34 19.55 -8.12 12.36
CA GLN A 34 19.12 -9.21 11.49
C GLN A 34 20.17 -9.59 10.43
N SER A 35 21.30 -8.87 10.33
CA SER A 35 22.46 -9.20 9.51
C SER A 35 23.12 -10.52 9.90
N ALA A 36 23.00 -10.93 11.17
CA ALA A 36 23.71 -12.08 11.75
C ALA A 36 22.94 -13.42 11.62
N LEU A 37 21.74 -13.42 11.03
CA LEU A 37 20.95 -14.63 10.84
C LEU A 37 21.27 -15.32 9.51
N THR A 38 21.49 -16.63 9.54
CA THR A 38 21.78 -17.50 8.37
C THR A 38 20.71 -17.43 7.27
N ILE A 39 19.49 -16.99 7.60
CA ILE A 39 18.41 -16.72 6.65
C ILE A 39 17.91 -15.29 6.91
N ALA A 40 18.43 -14.34 6.15
CA ALA A 40 17.95 -12.96 6.21
C ALA A 40 16.47 -12.91 5.78
N THR A 41 15.63 -12.29 6.61
CA THR A 41 14.23 -12.06 6.24
C THR A 41 14.21 -11.10 5.04
N PRO A 42 13.53 -11.45 3.94
CA PRO A 42 13.51 -10.60 2.76
C PRO A 42 12.88 -9.24 3.10
N LYS A 43 13.63 -8.16 2.88
CA LYS A 43 13.20 -6.79 3.18
C LYS A 43 12.02 -6.41 2.28
N ARG A 44 10.91 -5.97 2.87
CA ARG A 44 9.72 -5.52 2.15
C ARG A 44 9.63 -4.01 2.21
N TYR A 45 9.48 -3.36 1.06
CA TYR A 45 9.36 -1.91 0.99
C TYR A 45 7.88 -1.49 0.92
N ARG A 46 7.54 -0.45 1.68
CA ARG A 46 6.25 0.25 1.63
C ARG A 46 6.49 1.70 1.24
N ASP A 47 6.31 2.04 -0.03
CA ASP A 47 6.56 3.38 -0.56
C ASP A 47 5.33 3.92 -1.30
N LYS A 48 4.55 4.71 -0.58
CA LYS A 48 3.39 5.42 -1.14
C LYS A 48 3.75 6.32 -2.32
N ALA A 49 4.97 6.87 -2.37
CA ALA A 49 5.40 7.68 -3.51
C ALA A 49 5.63 6.82 -4.76
N HIS A 50 6.08 5.57 -4.58
CA HIS A 50 6.16 4.60 -5.66
C HIS A 50 4.79 4.21 -6.19
N LEU A 51 3.84 3.86 -5.32
CA LEU A 51 2.47 3.55 -5.74
C LEU A 51 1.84 4.73 -6.50
N GLY A 52 2.03 5.96 -6.01
CA GLY A 52 1.58 7.16 -6.72
C GLY A 52 2.31 7.38 -8.07
N PHE A 53 3.59 7.02 -8.17
CA PHE A 53 4.34 7.05 -9.43
C PHE A 53 3.79 6.05 -10.43
N VAL A 54 3.53 4.81 -10.00
CA VAL A 54 2.96 3.74 -10.84
C VAL A 54 1.57 4.11 -11.33
N ALA A 55 0.69 4.61 -10.46
CA ALA A 55 -0.68 5.01 -10.84
C ALA A 55 -0.74 6.06 -11.98
N ARG A 56 0.29 6.90 -12.10
CA ARG A 56 0.40 7.91 -13.18
C ARG A 56 0.90 7.35 -14.52
N ARG A 57 1.31 6.08 -14.57
CA ARG A 57 1.81 5.43 -15.80
C ARG A 57 0.63 4.91 -16.63
N PRO A 58 0.80 4.77 -17.95
CA PRO A 58 -0.22 4.12 -18.76
C PRO A 58 -0.31 2.64 -18.39
N CYS A 59 -1.48 2.02 -18.60
CA CYS A 59 -1.65 0.59 -18.42
C CYS A 59 -0.64 -0.19 -19.26
N LEU A 60 0.03 -1.18 -18.66
CA LEU A 60 1.05 -1.99 -19.32
C LEU A 60 0.53 -2.74 -20.57
N ILE A 61 -0.76 -3.07 -20.60
CA ILE A 61 -1.36 -3.90 -21.67
C ILE A 61 -1.92 -3.06 -22.81
N CYS A 62 -2.67 -1.99 -22.51
CA CYS A 62 -3.36 -1.20 -23.55
C CYS A 62 -3.03 0.28 -23.57
N GLY A 63 -2.11 0.75 -22.73
CA GLY A 63 -1.69 2.15 -22.70
C GLY A 63 -2.70 3.13 -22.09
N ARG A 64 -3.91 2.68 -21.70
CA ARG A 64 -4.97 3.57 -21.17
C ARG A 64 -4.65 4.14 -19.79
N LYS A 65 -5.21 5.32 -19.52
CA LYS A 65 -5.24 5.99 -18.21
C LYS A 65 -6.71 6.25 -17.81
N PRO A 66 -7.06 6.30 -16.51
CA PRO A 66 -6.17 6.09 -15.36
C PRO A 66 -5.71 4.62 -15.22
N SER A 67 -4.60 4.43 -14.52
CA SER A 67 -4.10 3.10 -14.13
C SER A 67 -4.02 3.01 -12.61
N ASP A 68 -4.25 1.81 -12.11
CA ASP A 68 -4.14 1.46 -10.70
C ASP A 68 -2.87 0.62 -10.49
N PRO A 69 -2.14 0.79 -9.38
CA PRO A 69 -1.03 -0.08 -9.04
C PRO A 69 -1.51 -1.50 -8.74
N HIS A 70 -0.87 -2.50 -9.35
CA HIS A 70 -1.12 -3.93 -9.11
C HIS A 70 0.15 -4.61 -8.61
N HIS A 71 0.09 -5.20 -7.41
CA HIS A 71 1.20 -5.97 -6.83
C HIS A 71 1.28 -7.37 -7.40
N LEU A 72 2.44 -7.74 -7.95
CA LEU A 72 2.71 -9.06 -8.51
C LEU A 72 2.87 -10.09 -7.39
N ARG A 73 1.83 -10.88 -7.12
CA ARG A 73 1.76 -11.75 -5.94
C ARG A 73 2.79 -12.88 -5.97
N PHE A 74 3.19 -13.31 -7.16
CA PHE A 74 4.17 -14.39 -7.34
C PHE A 74 5.63 -13.92 -7.21
N ALA A 75 5.90 -12.61 -7.20
CA ALA A 75 7.27 -12.08 -7.16
C ALA A 75 7.98 -12.30 -5.82
N GLN A 76 7.23 -12.43 -4.73
CA GLN A 76 7.77 -12.64 -3.40
C GLN A 76 6.88 -13.58 -2.60
N HIS A 77 7.49 -14.60 -1.97
CA HIS A 77 6.77 -15.50 -1.09
C HIS A 77 6.10 -14.74 0.07
N CYS A 78 4.78 -14.85 0.16
CA CYS A 78 3.97 -14.22 1.19
C CYS A 78 3.32 -15.29 2.07
N ALA A 79 3.84 -15.41 3.30
CA ALA A 79 3.12 -16.09 4.36
C ALA A 79 1.79 -15.36 4.67
N LEU A 80 0.85 -16.08 5.30
CA LEU A 80 -0.50 -15.61 5.60
C LEU A 80 -0.50 -14.18 6.17
N GLY A 81 -1.27 -13.29 5.54
CA GLY A 81 -1.51 -11.93 6.02
C GLY A 81 -0.48 -10.87 5.64
N ARG A 82 0.47 -11.14 4.74
CA ARG A 82 1.44 -10.11 4.29
C ARG A 82 1.40 -9.88 2.79
N GLU A 83 1.30 -8.61 2.37
CA GLU A 83 1.39 -8.21 0.97
C GLU A 83 2.84 -8.28 0.43
N VAL A 84 2.97 -8.40 -0.89
CA VAL A 84 4.25 -8.33 -1.62
C VAL A 84 4.85 -6.92 -1.52
N SER A 85 6.18 -6.81 -1.53
CA SER A 85 6.90 -5.53 -1.56
C SER A 85 6.40 -4.60 -2.68
N ASP A 86 6.34 -3.30 -2.40
CA ASP A 86 5.83 -2.31 -3.38
C ASP A 86 6.72 -2.22 -4.64
N GLU A 87 7.95 -2.71 -4.60
CA GLU A 87 8.84 -2.75 -5.78
C GLU A 87 8.34 -3.67 -6.90
N PHE A 88 7.50 -4.66 -6.57
CA PHE A 88 6.92 -5.59 -7.53
C PHE A 88 5.52 -5.13 -7.94
N THR A 89 5.40 -3.88 -8.37
CA THR A 89 4.11 -3.26 -8.70
C THR A 89 4.08 -2.75 -10.14
N VAL A 90 3.01 -3.06 -10.87
CA VAL A 90 2.81 -2.67 -12.28
C VAL A 90 1.52 -1.87 -12.49
N PRO A 91 1.46 -0.99 -13.51
CA PRO A 91 0.27 -0.19 -13.79
C PRO A 91 -0.75 -0.96 -14.65
N LEU A 92 -1.98 -1.13 -14.15
CA LEU A 92 -3.09 -1.74 -14.90
C LEU A 92 -4.32 -0.82 -14.90
N CYS A 93 -4.99 -0.67 -16.04
CA CYS A 93 -6.29 0.01 -16.05
C CYS A 93 -7.35 -0.88 -15.38
N HIS A 94 -8.41 -0.27 -14.86
CA HIS A 94 -9.49 -0.97 -14.16
C HIS A 94 -9.97 -2.26 -14.87
N THR A 95 -10.16 -2.23 -16.19
CA THR A 95 -10.58 -3.39 -16.98
C THR A 95 -9.60 -4.56 -16.90
N HIS A 96 -8.31 -4.33 -17.17
CA HIS A 96 -7.30 -5.38 -17.12
C HIS A 96 -7.00 -5.82 -15.70
N HIS A 97 -7.08 -4.89 -14.73
CA HIS A 97 -6.94 -5.22 -13.33
C HIS A 97 -8.05 -6.19 -12.89
N ARG A 98 -9.30 -5.95 -13.31
CA ARG A 98 -10.42 -6.88 -13.07
C ARG A 98 -10.24 -8.20 -13.81
N MET A 99 -9.82 -8.19 -15.07
CA MET A 99 -9.56 -9.43 -15.84
C MET A 99 -8.51 -10.31 -15.15
N LEU A 100 -7.44 -9.72 -14.64
CA LEU A 100 -6.41 -10.41 -13.87
C LEU A 100 -6.99 -11.00 -12.59
N HIS A 101 -7.74 -10.23 -11.80
CA HIS A 101 -8.37 -10.77 -10.58
C HIS A 101 -9.39 -11.87 -10.89
N CYS A 102 -10.07 -11.80 -12.03
CA CYS A 102 -11.02 -12.83 -12.47
C CYS A 102 -10.35 -14.11 -13.00
N SER A 103 -9.08 -14.07 -13.45
CA SER A 103 -8.40 -15.28 -13.94
C SER A 103 -8.00 -16.24 -12.80
N GLY A 104 -7.90 -15.73 -11.57
CA GLY A 104 -7.55 -16.49 -10.36
C GLY A 104 -6.08 -16.86 -10.25
N ASN A 105 -5.43 -17.23 -11.36
CA ASN A 105 -3.98 -17.44 -11.43
C ASN A 105 -3.32 -16.31 -12.22
N GLU A 106 -2.54 -15.50 -11.50
CA GLU A 106 -1.84 -14.36 -12.05
C GLU A 106 -0.74 -14.76 -13.04
N THR A 107 0.07 -15.77 -12.72
CA THR A 107 1.18 -16.23 -13.57
C THR A 107 0.69 -16.75 -14.92
N THR A 108 -0.38 -17.56 -14.91
CA THR A 108 -1.00 -18.05 -16.15
C THR A 108 -1.54 -16.90 -17.00
N TRP A 109 -2.11 -15.87 -16.37
CA TRP A 109 -2.68 -14.73 -17.08
C TRP A 109 -1.59 -13.87 -17.76
N TRP A 110 -0.50 -13.56 -17.06
CA TRP A 110 0.65 -12.86 -17.67
C TRP A 110 1.27 -13.66 -18.82
N THR A 111 1.35 -14.99 -18.65
CA THR A 111 1.83 -15.90 -19.71
C THR A 111 0.91 -15.88 -20.93
N ALA A 112 -0.40 -15.90 -20.73
CA ALA A 112 -1.38 -15.84 -21.82
C ALA A 112 -1.35 -14.51 -22.59
N ILE A 113 -0.97 -13.42 -21.93
CA ILE A 113 -0.80 -12.09 -22.54
C ILE A 113 0.59 -11.92 -23.16
N ALA A 114 1.51 -12.88 -22.95
CA ALA A 114 2.88 -12.86 -23.42
C ALA A 114 3.67 -11.61 -22.98
N ILE A 115 3.42 -11.15 -21.74
CA ILE A 115 4.15 -10.04 -21.11
C ILE A 115 4.80 -10.56 -19.83
N ASP A 116 6.11 -10.35 -19.68
CA ASP A 116 6.80 -10.54 -18.39
C ASP A 116 6.72 -9.24 -17.56
N PRO A 117 5.96 -9.21 -16.46
CA PRO A 117 5.77 -8.01 -15.67
C PRO A 117 6.92 -7.72 -14.70
N LEU A 118 7.79 -8.70 -14.39
CA LEU A 118 8.87 -8.54 -13.40
C LEU A 118 9.93 -7.51 -13.84
N PRO A 119 10.47 -7.54 -15.07
CA PRO A 119 11.40 -6.52 -15.55
C PRO A 119 10.79 -5.12 -15.54
N VAL A 120 9.50 -5.01 -15.85
CA VAL A 120 8.77 -3.74 -15.85
C VAL A 120 8.67 -3.16 -14.44
N ALA A 121 8.31 -3.99 -13.45
CA ALA A 121 8.24 -3.56 -12.06
C ALA A 121 9.61 -3.05 -11.55
N ASN A 122 10.68 -3.81 -11.84
CA ASN A 122 12.05 -3.43 -11.48
C ASN A 122 12.50 -2.12 -12.14
N ASP A 123 12.17 -1.90 -13.41
CA ASP A 123 12.46 -0.65 -14.12
C ASP A 123 11.71 0.53 -13.49
N LEU A 124 10.42 0.37 -13.19
CA LEU A 124 9.62 1.40 -12.53
C LEU A 124 10.18 1.76 -11.14
N TRP A 125 10.65 0.76 -10.40
CA TRP A 125 11.29 0.95 -9.11
C TRP A 125 12.62 1.71 -9.22
N ALA A 126 13.47 1.32 -10.16
CA ALA A 126 14.74 1.96 -10.43
C ALA A 126 14.56 3.42 -10.85
N ARG A 127 13.63 3.73 -11.76
CA ARG A 127 13.37 5.10 -12.26
C ARG A 127 13.06 6.09 -11.16
N LEU A 128 12.29 5.69 -10.15
CA LEU A 128 11.96 6.57 -9.03
C LEU A 128 13.19 6.87 -8.16
N ARG A 129 14.12 5.92 -8.04
CA ARG A 129 15.29 5.98 -7.15
C ARG A 129 16.52 6.62 -7.80
N THR A 130 16.73 6.39 -9.10
CA THR A 130 17.87 6.94 -9.87
C THR A 130 17.68 8.41 -10.24
N GLY A 131 16.54 9.03 -9.91
CA GLY A 131 16.32 10.48 -10.08
C GLY A 131 15.48 10.88 -11.29
N ALA A 132 14.87 9.92 -12.01
CA ALA A 132 13.86 10.19 -13.03
C ALA A 132 12.42 10.28 -12.44
N GLY A 133 12.28 10.15 -11.13
CA GLY A 133 11.04 10.34 -10.38
C GLY A 133 10.90 11.74 -9.79
N PRO A 134 9.67 12.19 -9.46
CA PRO A 134 9.44 13.55 -8.99
C PRO A 134 10.28 13.80 -7.74
N ARG A 135 11.23 14.72 -7.87
CA ARG A 135 12.07 15.26 -6.81
C ARG A 135 11.17 15.46 -5.59
N ARG A 136 11.40 14.70 -4.51
CA ARG A 136 10.66 14.91 -3.26
C ARG A 136 10.86 16.38 -2.90
N LEU A 137 9.83 17.20 -3.09
CA LEU A 137 9.79 18.53 -2.54
C LEU A 137 9.75 18.31 -1.02
N ARG A 138 10.91 18.20 -0.38
CA ARG A 138 11.02 18.55 1.03
C ARG A 138 10.51 19.97 1.10
N GLY A 139 9.30 20.13 1.65
CA GLY A 139 8.57 21.38 1.63
C GLY A 139 9.45 22.52 2.15
N ARG A 140 9.72 23.48 1.28
CA ARG A 140 9.99 24.84 1.70
C ARG A 140 8.62 25.52 1.69
N PRO A 141 8.10 26.00 2.83
CA PRO A 141 6.83 26.71 2.83
C PRO A 141 7.03 28.01 2.04
N HIS A 142 6.51 28.05 0.82
CA HIS A 142 6.38 29.30 0.10
C HIS A 142 5.17 30.00 0.69
N SER A 143 5.40 31.00 1.54
CA SER A 143 4.39 31.99 1.89
C SER A 143 3.96 32.69 0.60
N VAL A 144 2.72 32.43 0.18
CA VAL A 144 2.08 33.18 -0.90
C VAL A 144 1.43 34.40 -0.25
N PRO A 145 1.79 35.64 -0.63
CA PRO A 145 1.08 36.81 -0.12
C PRO A 145 -0.29 36.89 -0.77
N VAL A 146 -1.33 36.92 0.07
CA VAL A 146 -2.73 37.13 -0.32
C VAL A 146 -2.93 38.62 -0.60
N PRO A 147 -3.43 39.05 -1.77
CA PRO A 147 -3.85 40.43 -1.96
C PRO A 147 -5.27 40.64 -1.40
N ASP A 148 -5.39 41.57 -0.45
CA ASP A 148 -6.67 42.11 0.02
C ASP A 148 -7.34 42.89 -1.11
N GLY A 149 -8.55 42.46 -1.48
CA GLY A 149 -9.34 43.00 -2.58
C GLY A 149 -10.76 43.35 -2.13
N THR A 150 -10.86 44.50 -1.47
CA THR A 150 -11.96 45.48 -1.49
C THR A 150 -13.35 45.04 -1.97
N THR A 151 -14.30 45.16 -1.03
CA THR A 151 -15.75 45.22 -1.22
C THR A 151 -16.19 46.24 -2.27
N ARG A 152 -17.11 45.85 -3.16
CA ARG A 152 -18.09 46.78 -3.73
C ARG A 152 -19.32 46.04 -4.25
N GLU A 153 -20.42 46.25 -3.55
CA GLU A 153 -21.77 45.86 -3.94
C GLU A 153 -22.21 46.65 -5.18
N VAL A 154 -22.84 45.96 -6.14
CA VAL A 154 -23.66 46.61 -7.17
C VAL A 154 -25.00 45.87 -7.30
N GLY A 155 -26.00 46.49 -6.69
CA GLY A 155 -27.35 46.74 -7.19
C GLY A 155 -27.97 45.80 -8.25
N THR A 156 -28.97 45.03 -7.80
CA THR A 156 -30.39 45.24 -8.15
C THR A 156 -30.84 45.13 -9.63
N ARG A 157 -31.55 44.03 -9.90
CA ARG A 157 -32.75 43.84 -10.77
C ARG A 157 -32.64 44.06 -12.29
N HIS A 158 -32.92 43.01 -13.08
CA HIS A 158 -34.20 42.89 -13.80
C HIS A 158 -34.40 41.50 -14.44
N LEU A 159 -35.62 41.00 -14.32
CA LEU A 159 -36.17 39.82 -14.97
C LEU A 159 -36.52 40.15 -16.43
N LEU A 160 -36.28 39.22 -17.37
CA LEU A 160 -37.29 38.49 -18.15
C LEU A 160 -36.64 37.68 -19.31
N PRO A 161 -37.30 36.60 -19.77
CA PRO A 161 -36.76 35.59 -20.69
C PRO A 161 -37.06 35.92 -22.17
N LEU A 162 -36.98 34.92 -23.06
CA LEU A 162 -37.33 34.88 -24.50
C LEU A 162 -36.08 34.98 -25.43
N HIS A 163 -35.77 34.10 -26.39
CA HIS A 163 -36.52 33.09 -27.12
C HIS A 163 -35.63 31.96 -27.67
N PHE A 164 -36.27 30.79 -27.78
CA PHE A 164 -36.04 29.68 -28.69
C PHE A 164 -35.64 30.12 -30.12
N ASN A 165 -34.72 29.41 -30.77
CA ASN A 165 -34.91 28.98 -32.16
C ASN A 165 -34.04 27.76 -32.50
N LEU A 166 -34.74 26.64 -32.68
CA LEU A 166 -34.30 25.48 -33.44
C LEU A 166 -34.35 25.85 -34.92
N THR A 167 -33.29 25.62 -35.68
CA THR A 167 -33.47 25.26 -37.09
C THR A 167 -32.36 24.32 -37.55
N ARG A 168 -32.84 23.21 -38.07
CA ARG A 168 -32.17 22.02 -38.58
C ARG A 168 -31.91 22.24 -40.07
N VAL A 169 -30.78 21.77 -40.58
CA VAL A 169 -30.58 21.45 -42.00
C VAL A 169 -30.13 20.00 -42.07
#